data_AF-A0A285PRP3-F1
#
_entry.id   AF-A0A285PRP3-F1
#
_cell.length_a   1.000
_cell.length_b   1.000
_cell.length_c   1.000
_cell.angle_alpha   90.00
_cell.angle_beta   90.00
_cell.angle_gamma   90.00
#
_symmetry.space_group_name_H-M   'P 1'
#
loop_
_entity.id
_entity.type
_entity.pdbx_description
1 polymer ?
#
loop_
_entity_poly.entity_id
_entity_poly.type
_entity_poly.pdbx_seq_one_letter_code
_entity_poly.pdbx_strand_id
1 'polypeptide(L)'
;MNQKNIVKDIQSKLFELQDIKYRDFHAKLMPTVNKEKIIGVRIPVLRSFAKEFGKTKEAKLFLQVLPHSYYEENNLHGLLLEQIKDYEKCLQELERFLPFIDNWATCDLLVVRTVKSILMYL
;
A
#
# COMPACT_ATOMS: atom_id res chain seq x y z
N MET A 1 -21.24 -1.57 -0.63
CA MET A 1 -20.47 -0.31 -0.71
C MET A 1 -19.82 -0.24 -2.09
N ASN A 2 -19.79 0.90 -2.77
CA ASN A 2 -19.08 1.04 -4.05
C ASN A 2 -17.61 1.40 -3.81
N GLN A 3 -16.75 1.24 -4.83
CA GLN A 3 -15.31 1.50 -4.74
C GLN A 3 -15.00 2.94 -4.28
N LYS A 4 -15.75 3.94 -4.77
CA LYS A 4 -15.55 5.35 -4.43
C LYS A 4 -15.75 5.64 -2.95
N ASN A 5 -16.75 5.02 -2.31
CA ASN A 5 -17.00 5.20 -0.88
C ASN A 5 -15.90 4.52 -0.05
N ILE A 6 -15.44 3.33 -0.47
CA ILE A 6 -14.35 2.61 0.21
C ILE A 6 -13.07 3.44 0.24
N VAL A 7 -12.69 4.03 -0.90
CA VAL A 7 -11.49 4.88 -0.99
C VAL A 7 -11.59 6.04 -0.01
N LYS A 8 -12.72 6.74 0.03
CA LYS A 8 -12.93 7.86 0.96
C LYS A 8 -12.81 7.42 2.43
N ASP A 9 -13.42 6.30 2.79
CA ASP A 9 -13.35 5.78 4.15
C ASP A 9 -11.92 5.40 4.55
N ILE A 10 -11.17 4.79 3.63
CA ILE A 10 -9.76 4.43 3.85
C ILE A 10 -8.89 5.68 3.97
N GLN A 11 -9.08 6.66 3.09
CA GLN A 11 -8.37 7.93 3.18
C GLN A 11 -8.64 8.62 4.52
N SER A 12 -9.91 8.70 4.96
CA SER A 12 -10.26 9.25 6.28
C SER A 12 -9.48 8.56 7.40
N LYS A 13 -9.48 7.23 7.42
CA LYS A 13 -8.73 6.45 8.42
C LYS A 13 -7.22 6.67 8.34
N LEU A 14 -6.65 6.79 7.14
CA LEU A 14 -5.22 7.08 7.00
C LEU A 14 -4.88 8.49 7.49
N PHE A 15 -5.74 9.48 7.22
CA PHE A 15 -5.57 10.84 7.75
C PHE A 15 -5.71 10.91 9.27
N GLU A 16 -6.56 10.08 9.89
CA GLU A 16 -6.63 9.96 11.35
C GLU A 16 -5.32 9.41 11.97
N LEU A 17 -4.55 8.63 11.20
CA LEU A 17 -3.26 8.05 11.61
C LEU A 17 -2.06 8.93 11.24
N GLN A 18 -2.30 10.16 10.79
CA GLN A 18 -1.28 11.08 10.27
C GLN A 18 -0.31 11.56 11.37
N ASP A 19 0.98 11.53 11.03
CA ASP A 19 2.04 12.21 11.76
C ASP A 19 2.75 13.20 10.82
N ILE A 20 2.40 14.48 10.92
CA ILE A 20 2.96 15.56 10.07
C ILE A 20 4.48 15.71 10.23
N LYS A 21 5.01 15.52 11.45
CA LYS A 21 6.46 15.61 11.68
C LYS A 21 7.17 14.47 10.97
N TYR A 22 6.61 13.27 11.06
CA TYR A 22 7.11 12.11 10.33
C TYR A 22 7.00 12.29 8.82
N ARG A 23 5.86 12.79 8.30
CA ARG A 23 5.69 13.11 6.87
C ARG A 23 6.81 14.03 6.38
N ASP A 24 7.02 15.13 7.08
CA ASP A 24 7.97 16.18 6.67
C ASP A 24 9.42 15.71 6.72
N PHE A 25 9.73 14.79 7.64
CA PHE A 25 11.02 14.09 7.67
C PHE A 25 11.14 13.09 6.52
N HIS A 26 10.15 12.23 6.34
CA HIS A 26 10.18 11.13 5.36
C HIS A 26 10.15 11.64 3.91
N ALA A 27 9.39 12.70 3.62
CA ALA A 27 9.33 13.32 2.30
C ALA A 27 10.72 13.76 1.80
N LYS A 28 11.63 14.15 2.72
CA LYS A 28 13.01 14.50 2.36
C LYS A 28 13.83 13.29 1.89
N LEU A 29 13.47 12.09 2.32
CA LEU A 29 14.11 10.83 1.91
C LEU A 29 13.57 10.32 0.56
N MET A 30 12.42 10.83 0.11
CA MET A 30 11.76 10.43 -1.13
C MET A 30 11.49 11.64 -2.04
N PRO A 31 12.53 12.30 -2.56
CA PRO A 31 12.38 13.55 -3.30
C PRO A 31 11.59 13.42 -4.61
N THR A 32 11.47 12.21 -5.15
CA THR A 32 10.69 11.91 -6.35
C THR A 32 9.18 11.82 -6.10
N VAL A 33 8.75 11.74 -4.84
CA VAL A 33 7.33 11.67 -4.46
C VAL A 33 6.85 13.07 -4.07
N ASN A 34 5.74 13.53 -4.66
CA ASN A 34 5.13 14.79 -4.26
C ASN A 34 4.72 14.70 -2.77
N LYS A 35 5.26 15.58 -1.93
CA LYS A 35 4.97 15.67 -0.49
C LYS A 35 3.47 15.75 -0.19
N GLU A 36 2.67 16.38 -1.05
CA GLU A 36 1.21 16.48 -0.89
C GLU A 36 0.50 15.12 -1.00
N LYS A 37 1.12 14.16 -1.68
CA LYS A 37 0.63 12.77 -1.77
C LYS A 37 1.08 11.90 -0.60
N ILE A 38 1.85 12.43 0.35
CA ILE A 38 2.30 11.70 1.53
C ILE A 38 1.43 12.14 2.71
N ILE A 39 0.68 11.20 3.27
CA ILE A 39 -0.16 11.47 4.45
C ILE A 39 0.72 11.58 5.70
N GLY A 40 1.70 10.68 5.85
CA GLY A 40 2.57 10.63 7.03
C GLY A 40 2.20 9.53 8.01
N VAL A 41 1.79 8.35 7.55
CA VAL A 41 1.49 7.23 8.46
C VAL A 41 2.75 6.40 8.67
N ARG A 42 3.12 6.17 9.94
CA ARG A 42 4.28 5.34 10.27
C ARG A 42 4.04 3.89 9.86
N ILE A 43 5.05 3.24 9.28
CA ILE A 43 4.95 1.86 8.78
C ILE A 43 4.42 0.85 9.84
N PRO A 44 4.86 0.87 11.12
CA PRO A 44 4.30 -0.05 12.11
C PRO A 44 2.79 0.12 12.34
N VAL A 45 2.30 1.37 12.28
CA VAL A 45 0.86 1.69 12.41
C VAL A 45 0.11 1.20 11.17
N LEU A 46 0.66 1.46 9.98
CA LEU A 46 0.07 1.01 8.72
C LEU A 46 0.01 -0.51 8.62
N ARG A 47 1.03 -1.24 9.08
CA ARG A 47 1.03 -2.70 9.16
C ARG A 47 -0.07 -3.23 10.09
N SER A 48 -0.25 -2.62 11.25
CA SER A 48 -1.34 -2.97 12.17
C SER A 48 -2.71 -2.73 11.53
N PHE A 49 -2.88 -1.60 10.85
CA PHE A 49 -4.11 -1.29 10.12
C PHE A 49 -4.38 -2.31 9.00
N ALA A 50 -3.38 -2.61 8.16
CA ALA A 50 -3.49 -3.56 7.07
C ALA A 50 -3.87 -4.98 7.55
N LYS A 51 -3.32 -5.42 8.70
CA LYS A 51 -3.61 -6.73 9.29
C LYS A 51 -5.08 -6.89 9.69
N GLU A 52 -5.66 -5.85 10.27
CA GLU A 52 -7.08 -5.87 10.66
C GLU A 52 -8.00 -5.64 9.45
N PHE A 53 -7.66 -4.67 8.61
CA PHE A 53 -8.43 -4.36 7.41
C PHE A 53 -8.47 -5.53 6.41
N GLY A 54 -7.38 -6.28 6.25
CA GLY A 54 -7.28 -7.41 5.31
C GLY A 54 -8.27 -8.56 5.57
N LYS A 55 -8.88 -8.62 6.77
CA LYS A 55 -9.91 -9.62 7.13
C LYS A 55 -11.30 -9.26 6.58
N THR A 56 -11.47 -8.08 6.00
CA THR A 56 -12.77 -7.53 5.58
C THR A 56 -13.07 -7.80 4.10
N LYS A 57 -14.34 -7.65 3.69
CA LYS A 57 -14.71 -7.74 2.27
C LYS A 57 -14.28 -6.48 1.51
N GLU A 58 -14.23 -5.36 2.21
CA GLU A 58 -13.84 -4.04 1.73
C GLU A 58 -12.38 -4.02 1.29
N ALA A 59 -11.49 -4.77 1.95
CA ALA A 59 -10.10 -4.90 1.52
C ALA A 59 -9.97 -5.50 0.12
N LYS A 60 -10.81 -6.49 -0.24
CA LYS A 60 -10.82 -7.06 -1.59
C LYS A 60 -11.26 -6.04 -2.64
N LEU A 61 -12.21 -5.17 -2.28
CA LEU A 61 -12.67 -4.09 -3.16
C LEU A 61 -11.61 -2.98 -3.28
N PHE A 62 -10.90 -2.68 -2.19
CA PHE A 62 -9.80 -1.71 -2.20
C PHE A 62 -8.65 -2.15 -3.11
N LEU A 63 -8.29 -3.44 -3.12
CA LEU A 63 -7.28 -3.98 -4.04
C LEU A 63 -7.65 -3.76 -5.52
N GLN A 64 -8.93 -3.68 -5.85
CA GLN A 64 -9.40 -3.41 -7.22
C GLN A 64 -9.32 -1.92 -7.61
N VAL A 65 -9.03 -1.02 -6.69
CA VAL A 65 -8.89 0.41 -6.96
C VAL A 65 -7.45 0.72 -7.32
N LEU A 66 -7.23 1.10 -8.57
CA LEU A 66 -5.97 1.63 -9.08
C LEU A 66 -6.29 2.70 -10.14
N PRO A 67 -5.47 3.77 -10.27
CA PRO A 67 -4.32 4.11 -9.43
C PRO A 67 -4.75 4.68 -8.05
N HIS A 68 -3.86 4.60 -7.06
CA HIS A 68 -4.05 5.24 -5.75
C HIS A 68 -3.66 6.72 -5.77
N SER A 69 -4.23 7.51 -4.84
CA SER A 69 -3.97 8.95 -4.75
C SER A 69 -2.77 9.26 -3.85
N TYR A 70 -2.66 8.53 -2.74
CA TYR A 70 -1.66 8.75 -1.70
C TYR A 70 -0.63 7.61 -1.62
N TYR A 71 0.58 7.97 -1.21
CA TYR A 71 1.68 7.04 -0.96
C TYR A 71 1.30 5.92 0.03
N GLU A 72 0.60 6.26 1.11
CA GLU A 72 0.15 5.29 2.10
C GLU A 72 -0.91 4.31 1.57
N GLU A 73 -1.71 4.69 0.57
CA GLU A 73 -2.65 3.78 -0.08
C GLU A 73 -1.90 2.71 -0.91
N ASN A 74 -0.85 3.10 -1.63
CA ASN A 74 0.05 2.16 -2.33
C ASN A 74 0.69 1.18 -1.34
N ASN A 75 1.20 1.69 -0.22
CA ASN A 75 1.80 0.87 0.82
C ASN A 75 0.78 -0.07 1.48
N LEU A 76 -0.43 0.41 1.75
CA LEU A 76 -1.53 -0.41 2.25
C LEU A 76 -1.87 -1.54 1.27
N HIS A 77 -1.97 -1.23 -0.02
CA HIS A 77 -2.23 -2.21 -1.07
C HIS A 77 -1.16 -3.30 -1.05
N GLY A 78 0.12 -2.93 -1.00
CA GLY A 78 1.22 -3.88 -0.90
C GLY A 78 1.14 -4.80 0.32
N LEU A 79 0.84 -4.22 1.50
CA LEU A 79 0.67 -4.97 2.74
C LEU A 79 -0.56 -5.91 2.73
N LEU A 80 -1.57 -5.62 1.91
CA LEU A 80 -2.71 -6.50 1.70
C LEU A 80 -2.36 -7.65 0.74
N LEU A 81 -1.54 -7.39 -0.29
CA LEU A 81 -1.02 -8.44 -1.18
C LEU A 81 -0.18 -9.47 -0.42
N GLU A 82 0.64 -9.02 0.54
CA GLU A 82 1.44 -9.91 1.42
C GLU A 82 0.59 -10.92 2.21
N GLN A 83 -0.71 -10.64 2.38
CA GLN A 83 -1.64 -11.52 3.11
C GLN A 83 -2.29 -12.58 2.23
N ILE A 84 -2.12 -12.50 0.90
CA ILE A 84 -2.62 -13.49 -0.05
C ILE A 84 -1.70 -14.73 0.02
N LYS A 85 -2.25 -15.84 0.51
CA LYS A 85 -1.52 -17.11 0.64
C LYS A 85 -1.42 -17.90 -0.67
N ASP A 86 -2.37 -17.70 -1.57
CA ASP A 86 -2.39 -18.34 -2.87
C ASP A 86 -1.35 -17.66 -3.78
N TYR A 87 -0.36 -18.44 -4.23
CA TYR A 87 0.77 -17.91 -4.99
C TYR A 87 0.34 -17.31 -6.33
N GLU A 88 -0.45 -18.05 -7.13
CA GLU A 88 -0.83 -17.60 -8.48
C GLU A 88 -1.67 -16.33 -8.40
N LYS A 89 -2.62 -16.28 -7.46
CA LYS A 89 -3.42 -15.10 -7.22
C LYS A 89 -2.58 -13.92 -6.71
N CYS A 90 -1.64 -14.17 -5.82
CA CYS A 90 -0.73 -13.13 -5.32
C CYS A 90 0.10 -12.54 -6.46
N LEU A 91 0.63 -13.39 -7.35
CA LEU A 91 1.40 -12.97 -8.52
C LEU A 91 0.55 -12.14 -9.48
N GLN A 92 -0.66 -12.57 -9.82
CA GLN A 92 -1.57 -11.83 -10.70
C GLN A 92 -1.93 -10.45 -10.15
N GLU A 93 -2.26 -10.35 -8.87
CA GLU A 93 -2.58 -9.07 -8.25
C GLU A 93 -1.34 -8.17 -8.12
N LEU A 94 -0.16 -8.76 -7.87
CA LEU A 94 1.11 -8.05 -7.87
C LEU A 94 1.42 -7.46 -9.26
N GLU A 95 1.33 -8.25 -10.32
CA GLU A 95 1.54 -7.79 -11.70
C GLU A 95 0.60 -6.64 -12.07
N ARG A 96 -0.66 -6.67 -11.60
CA ARG A 96 -1.59 -5.54 -11.79
C ARG A 96 -1.16 -4.29 -11.02
N PHE A 97 -0.53 -4.45 -9.86
CA PHE A 97 -0.13 -3.34 -9.00
C PHE A 97 1.22 -2.71 -9.39
N LEU A 98 2.17 -3.51 -9.87
CA LEU A 98 3.55 -3.09 -10.19
C LEU A 98 3.64 -1.80 -11.04
N PRO A 99 2.83 -1.60 -12.10
CA PRO A 99 2.89 -0.39 -12.93
C PRO A 99 2.58 0.92 -12.19
N PHE A 100 1.98 0.84 -10.99
CA PHE A 100 1.57 2.00 -10.18
C PHE A 100 2.56 2.32 -9.06
N ILE A 101 3.64 1.56 -8.94
CA ILE A 101 4.70 1.83 -7.97
C ILE A 101 5.70 2.77 -8.61
N ASP A 102 5.70 4.02 -8.15
CA ASP A 102 6.50 5.12 -8.69
C ASP A 102 7.65 5.54 -7.77
N ASN A 103 7.87 4.82 -6.66
CA ASN A 103 8.82 5.20 -5.63
C ASN A 103 9.50 3.99 -4.98
N TRP A 104 10.75 4.21 -4.55
CA TRP A 104 11.60 3.16 -3.98
C TRP A 104 11.08 2.64 -2.64
N ALA A 105 10.45 3.47 -1.82
CA ALA A 105 10.05 3.06 -0.47
C ALA A 105 8.86 2.10 -0.48
N THR A 106 7.94 2.23 -1.44
CA THR A 106 6.91 1.21 -1.69
C THR A 106 7.53 -0.09 -2.18
N CYS A 107 8.53 -0.04 -3.07
CA CYS A 107 9.27 -1.24 -3.50
C CYS A 107 9.94 -1.95 -2.31
N ASP A 108 10.62 -1.22 -1.44
CA ASP A 108 11.31 -1.79 -0.26
C ASP A 108 10.32 -2.34 0.78
N LEU A 109 9.12 -1.75 0.86
CA LEU A 109 8.08 -2.23 1.77
C LEU A 109 7.47 -3.55 1.31
N LEU A 110 7.35 -3.74 -0.01
CA LEU A 110 6.80 -4.94 -0.64
C LEU A 110 7.73 -6.13 -0.45
N VAL A 111 7.57 -6.84 0.67
CA VAL A 111 8.25 -8.11 0.90
C VAL A 111 7.25 -9.21 0.63
N VAL A 112 6.95 -9.42 -0.64
CA VAL A 112 6.09 -10.54 -1.07
C VAL A 112 6.88 -11.84 -0.87
N ARG A 113 6.73 -12.44 0.30
CA ARG A 113 7.44 -13.67 0.72
C ARG A 113 7.25 -14.82 -0.28
N THR A 114 6.11 -14.84 -0.96
CA THR A 114 5.76 -15.81 -1.99
C THR A 114 6.54 -15.62 -3.30
N VAL A 115 7.06 -14.42 -3.59
CA VAL A 115 7.74 -14.05 -4.85
C VAL A 115 9.28 -14.15 -4.75
N LYS A 116 9.80 -14.67 -3.62
CA LYS A 116 11.25 -14.91 -3.43
C LYS A 116 11.89 -15.78 -4.54
N SER A 117 11.09 -16.48 -5.36
CA SER A 117 11.54 -17.24 -6.53
C SER A 117 11.84 -16.40 -7.79
N ILE A 118 11.33 -15.17 -7.95
CA ILE A 118 11.48 -14.42 -9.23
C ILE A 118 12.81 -13.64 -9.28
N LEU A 119 13.31 -13.14 -8.14
CA LEU A 119 14.60 -12.44 -8.06
C LEU A 119 15.83 -13.35 -8.23
N MET A 120 15.64 -14.66 -8.43
CA MET A 120 16.75 -15.58 -8.72
C MET A 120 16.96 -15.80 -10.23
N TYR A 121 16.10 -15.23 -11.08
CA TYR A 121 16.13 -15.39 -12.54
C TYR A 121 16.17 -14.07 -13.33
N LEU A 122 16.38 -12.93 -12.64
CA LEU A 122 16.73 -11.64 -13.23
C LEU A 122 18.12 -11.24 -12.70
#